data_AF-A0A5C5RA98-F1
#
_entry.id   AF-A0A5C5RA98-F1
#
_cell.length_a   1.000
_cell.length_b   1.000
_cell.length_c   1.000
_cell.angle_alpha   90.00
_cell.angle_beta   90.00
_cell.angle_gamma   90.00
#
_symmetry.space_group_name_H-M   'P 1'
#
loop_
_entity.id
_entity.type
_entity.pdbx_description
1 polymer ?
#
loop_
_entity_poly.entity_id
_entity_poly.type
_entity_poly.pdbx_seq_one_letter_code
_entity_poly.pdbx_strand_id
1 'polypeptide(L)'
;MSDESRHISVVIPRPAAEVYEFARDPANLVQWAAGLATGLRVDGEDLITHSPMGEVRVHFAPDNEFGVLDHGVTLPDGTIVNNPLRVLTHPEGAEILFTVRRLGASDTDFDRDCATVLADLERLRGLLVDGH
;
A
#
# COMPACT_ATOMS: atom_id res chain seq x y z
N MET A 1 -25.80 3.43 6.89
CA MET A 1 -24.92 3.63 5.72
C MET A 1 -24.02 2.42 5.67
N SER A 2 -24.00 1.67 4.56
CA SER A 2 -23.13 0.49 4.47
C SER A 2 -21.68 0.94 4.43
N ASP A 3 -20.82 0.24 5.17
CA ASP A 3 -19.39 0.45 5.12
C ASP A 3 -18.89 -0.09 3.76
N GLU A 4 -18.71 0.82 2.79
CA GLU A 4 -18.36 0.46 1.42
C GLU A 4 -16.84 0.33 1.25
N SER A 5 -16.44 -0.41 0.23
CA SER A 5 -15.05 -0.55 -0.18
C SER A 5 -14.90 -0.18 -1.65
N ARG A 6 -13.75 0.39 -2.00
CA ARG A 6 -13.35 0.63 -3.38
C ARG A 6 -12.03 -0.07 -3.66
N HIS A 7 -11.98 -0.71 -4.82
CA HIS A 7 -10.78 -1.37 -5.30
C HIS A 7 -10.07 -0.46 -6.29
N ILE A 8 -8.87 -0.05 -5.94
CA ILE A 8 -8.03 0.83 -6.75
C ILE A 8 -6.93 -0.06 -7.34
N SER A 9 -6.83 -0.10 -8.66
CA SER A 9 -5.77 -0.87 -9.33
C SER A 9 -5.09 -0.11 -10.44
N VAL A 10 -3.86 -0.54 -10.72
CA VAL A 10 -3.02 -0.06 -11.81
C VAL A 10 -2.33 -1.27 -12.44
N VAL A 11 -2.30 -1.31 -13.78
CA VAL A 11 -1.54 -2.31 -14.54
C VAL A 11 -0.11 -1.80 -14.74
N ILE A 12 0.86 -2.62 -14.36
CA ILE A 12 2.29 -2.37 -14.46
C ILE A 12 2.87 -3.33 -15.49
N PRO A 13 3.55 -2.85 -16.56
CA PRO A 13 4.05 -3.69 -17.64
C PRO A 13 5.37 -4.39 -17.26
N ARG A 14 5.35 -5.12 -16.14
CA ARG A 14 6.46 -5.93 -15.60
C ARG A 14 5.92 -7.26 -15.05
N PRO A 15 6.76 -8.31 -14.95
CA PRO A 15 6.36 -9.57 -14.33
C PRO A 15 5.85 -9.37 -12.88
N ALA A 16 4.79 -10.07 -12.50
CA ALA A 16 4.20 -9.96 -11.16
C ALA A 16 5.21 -10.20 -10.02
N ALA A 17 6.16 -11.12 -10.20
CA ALA A 17 7.22 -11.35 -9.22
C ALA A 17 8.15 -10.14 -9.05
N GLU A 18 8.51 -9.44 -10.13
CA GLU A 18 9.34 -8.23 -10.04
C GLU A 18 8.59 -7.09 -9.34
N VAL A 19 7.30 -6.92 -9.65
CA VAL A 19 6.45 -5.92 -8.99
C VAL A 19 6.31 -6.23 -7.50
N TYR A 20 6.08 -7.50 -7.15
CA TYR A 20 5.96 -7.93 -5.76
C TYR A 20 7.25 -7.69 -4.98
N GLU A 21 8.40 -8.14 -5.49
CA GLU A 21 9.71 -7.97 -4.84
C GLU A 21 10.08 -6.49 -4.69
N PHE A 22 9.78 -5.66 -5.69
CA PHE A 22 10.03 -4.22 -5.56
C PHE A 22 9.09 -3.57 -4.54
N ALA A 23 7.79 -3.89 -4.57
CA ALA A 23 6.78 -3.25 -3.72
C ALA A 23 6.89 -3.63 -2.25
N ARG A 24 7.39 -4.84 -1.93
CA ARG A 24 7.56 -5.31 -0.55
C ARG A 24 8.81 -4.79 0.16
N ASP A 25 9.83 -4.40 -0.60
CA ASP A 25 11.10 -3.96 -0.02
C ASP A 25 10.92 -2.64 0.74
N PRO A 26 11.20 -2.58 2.06
CA PRO A 26 11.12 -1.35 2.84
C PRO A 26 11.96 -0.19 2.27
N ALA A 27 13.07 -0.47 1.58
CA ALA A 27 13.90 0.54 0.93
C ALA A 27 13.21 1.17 -0.29
N ASN A 28 12.25 0.48 -0.90
CA ASN A 28 11.47 0.97 -2.03
C ASN A 28 10.14 1.57 -1.59
N LEU A 29 9.56 1.14 -0.47
CA LEU A 29 8.29 1.65 0.06
C LEU A 29 8.26 3.18 0.15
N VAL A 30 9.32 3.81 0.66
CA VAL A 30 9.41 5.27 0.80
C VAL A 30 9.39 6.02 -0.54
N GLN A 31 9.71 5.34 -1.65
CA GLN A 31 9.79 5.95 -2.97
C GLN A 31 8.41 6.07 -3.62
N TRP A 32 7.46 5.20 -3.26
CA TRP A 32 6.13 5.18 -3.88
C TRP A 32 4.96 5.43 -2.90
N ALA A 33 5.05 4.97 -1.66
CA ALA A 33 3.99 5.12 -0.66
C ALA A 33 4.16 6.41 0.14
N ALA A 34 3.39 7.46 -0.20
CA ALA A 34 3.52 8.76 0.44
C ALA A 34 3.28 8.71 1.97
N GLY A 35 2.37 7.85 2.43
CA GLY A 35 2.09 7.65 3.86
C GLY A 35 3.26 7.10 4.69
N LEU A 36 4.29 6.54 4.03
CA LEU A 36 5.46 5.96 4.68
C LEU A 36 6.72 6.83 4.54
N ALA A 37 6.65 7.96 3.83
CA ALA A 37 7.83 8.74 3.45
C ALA A 37 8.50 9.48 4.63
N THR A 38 7.84 9.64 5.78
CA THR A 38 8.34 10.44 6.90
C THR A 38 8.86 9.56 8.05
N GLY A 39 10.19 9.44 8.14
CA GLY A 39 10.83 8.82 9.30
C GLY A 39 10.69 7.30 9.40
N LEU A 40 10.50 6.61 8.26
CA LEU A 40 10.44 5.15 8.21
C LEU A 40 11.70 4.53 8.84
N ARG A 41 11.51 3.68 9.84
CA ARG A 41 12.56 2.80 10.37
C ARG A 41 12.05 1.37 10.46
N VAL A 42 12.95 0.42 10.29
CA VAL A 42 12.68 -1.00 10.53
C VAL A 42 12.80 -1.29 12.03
N ASP A 43 11.87 -2.07 12.57
CA ASP A 43 11.78 -2.49 13.98
C ASP A 43 11.45 -4.00 14.04
N GLY A 44 12.45 -4.84 13.83
CA GLY A 44 12.23 -6.28 13.67
C GLY A 44 11.48 -6.58 12.38
N GLU A 45 10.30 -7.17 12.49
CA GLU A 45 9.40 -7.46 11.35
C GLU A 45 8.48 -6.29 11.00
N ASP A 46 8.47 -5.24 11.84
CA ASP A 46 7.58 -4.10 11.66
C ASP A 46 8.32 -2.90 11.06
N LEU A 47 7.54 -2.02 10.44
CA LEU A 47 7.99 -0.68 10.08
C LEU A 47 7.34 0.35 11.00
N ILE A 48 8.12 1.35 11.40
CA ILE A 48 7.66 2.47 12.23
C ILE A 48 7.77 3.73 11.39
N THR A 49 6.68 4.51 11.32
CA THR A 49 6.62 5.77 10.58
C THR A 49 5.85 6.83 11.37
N HIS A 50 6.06 8.10 11.04
CA HIS A 50 5.36 9.21 11.67
C HIS A 50 4.21 9.70 10.80
N SER A 51 3.04 9.83 11.42
CA SER A 51 1.86 10.47 10.83
C SER A 51 1.47 11.71 11.64
N PRO A 52 0.58 12.58 11.14
CA PRO A 52 0.01 13.66 11.94
C PRO A 52 -0.67 13.19 13.24
N MET A 53 -1.06 11.92 13.32
CA MET A 53 -1.68 11.32 14.51
C MET A 53 -0.65 10.84 15.54
N GLY A 54 0.63 10.74 15.17
CA GLY A 54 1.70 10.20 16.00
C GLY A 54 2.49 9.10 15.31
N GLU A 55 3.32 8.39 16.08
CA GLU A 55 4.03 7.19 15.64
C GLU A 55 3.03 6.06 15.34
N VAL A 56 3.14 5.45 14.16
CA VAL A 56 2.32 4.30 13.77
C VAL A 56 3.21 3.12 13.41
N ARG A 57 2.71 1.91 13.66
CA ARG A 57 3.40 0.64 13.37
C ARG A 57 2.72 -0.08 12.23
N VAL A 58 3.49 -0.46 11.22
CA VAL A 58 3.02 -1.17 10.03
C VAL A 58 3.59 -2.59 10.05
N HIS A 59 2.70 -3.57 10.02
CA HIS A 59 3.05 -4.99 9.94
C HIS A 59 2.55 -5.56 8.61
N PHE A 60 3.46 -6.01 7.76
CA PHE A 60 3.13 -6.63 6.49
C PHE A 60 2.91 -8.13 6.63
N ALA A 61 2.09 -8.70 5.75
CA ALA A 61 2.00 -10.13 5.57
C ALA A 61 3.41 -10.71 5.26
N PRO A 62 3.73 -11.91 5.78
CA PRO A 62 4.99 -12.57 5.46
C PRO A 62 5.15 -12.84 3.96
N ASP A 63 6.41 -12.99 3.54
CA ASP A 63 6.78 -13.39 2.18
C ASP A 63 5.95 -14.56 1.68
N ASN A 64 5.38 -14.42 0.50
CA ASN A 64 4.50 -15.42 -0.07
C ASN A 64 4.50 -15.38 -1.60
N GLU A 65 4.22 -16.53 -2.20
CA GLU A 65 4.13 -16.70 -3.66
C GLU A 65 2.81 -16.18 -4.26
N PHE A 66 1.87 -15.73 -3.42
CA PHE A 66 0.51 -15.33 -3.83
C PHE A 66 0.39 -13.83 -4.12
N GLY A 67 1.50 -13.08 -4.03
CA GLY A 67 1.53 -11.64 -4.28
C GLY A 67 0.84 -10.81 -3.19
N VAL A 68 0.67 -11.35 -1.99
CA VAL A 68 -0.03 -10.67 -0.88
C VAL A 68 0.90 -9.71 -0.16
N LEU A 69 0.51 -8.44 -0.12
CA LEU A 69 1.15 -7.32 0.58
C LEU A 69 0.20 -6.67 1.58
N ASP A 70 -0.83 -7.42 2.01
CA ASP A 70 -1.76 -7.00 3.05
C ASP A 70 -0.96 -6.52 4.27
N HIS A 71 -1.35 -5.39 4.84
CA HIS A 71 -0.66 -4.86 6.01
C HIS A 71 -1.63 -4.22 7.01
N GLY A 72 -1.32 -4.39 8.29
CA GLY A 72 -1.99 -3.71 9.38
C GLY A 72 -1.25 -2.45 9.79
N VAL A 73 -1.95 -1.33 9.91
CA VAL A 73 -1.43 -0.09 10.50
C VAL A 73 -2.01 0.06 11.89
N THR A 74 -1.15 -0.04 12.91
CA THR A 74 -1.51 0.17 14.31
C THR A 74 -1.35 1.65 14.65
N LEU A 75 -2.47 2.29 15.02
CA LEU A 75 -2.54 3.68 15.45
C LEU A 75 -2.09 3.83 16.91
N PRO A 76 -1.81 5.06 17.40
CA PRO A 76 -1.35 5.29 18.77
C PRO A 76 -2.34 4.82 19.86
N ASP A 77 -3.63 4.73 19.53
CA ASP A 77 -4.68 4.23 20.42
C ASP A 77 -4.81 2.68 20.42
N GLY A 78 -3.97 1.98 19.64
CA GLY A 78 -3.98 0.53 19.48
C GLY A 78 -4.95 0.02 18.42
N THR A 79 -5.72 0.88 17.76
CA THR A 79 -6.59 0.49 16.64
C THR A 79 -5.76 -0.01 15.47
N ILE A 80 -6.16 -1.14 14.87
CA ILE A 80 -5.50 -1.70 13.68
C ILE A 80 -6.39 -1.46 12.46
N VAL A 81 -5.85 -0.69 11.50
CA VAL A 81 -6.45 -0.49 10.18
C VAL A 81 -5.84 -1.50 9.21
N ASN A 82 -6.64 -2.42 8.70
CA ASN A 82 -6.20 -3.42 7.73
C ASN A 82 -6.27 -2.87 6.30
N ASN A 83 -5.18 -2.99 5.56
CA ASN A 83 -5.02 -2.52 4.19
C ASN A 83 -4.72 -3.71 3.26
N PRO A 84 -5.74 -4.27 2.58
CA PRO A 84 -5.52 -5.33 1.62
C PRO A 84 -4.82 -4.76 0.38
N LEU A 85 -3.70 -5.37 0.01
CA LEU A 85 -2.89 -4.98 -1.13
C LEU A 85 -2.34 -6.24 -1.78
N ARG A 86 -2.55 -6.40 -3.09
CA ARG A 86 -2.08 -7.59 -3.82
C ARG A 86 -1.51 -7.24 -5.17
N VAL A 87 -0.51 -8.01 -5.58
CA VAL A 87 -0.01 -8.08 -6.95
C VAL A 87 -0.58 -9.34 -7.61
N LEU A 88 -1.26 -9.16 -8.73
CA LEU A 88 -1.90 -10.21 -9.51
C LEU A 88 -1.20 -10.34 -10.87
N THR A 89 -1.21 -11.54 -11.44
CA THR A 89 -0.80 -11.74 -12.84
C THR A 89 -1.81 -11.08 -13.77
N HIS A 90 -1.33 -10.30 -14.74
CA HIS A 90 -2.16 -9.65 -15.75
C HIS A 90 -1.62 -9.97 -17.16
N PRO A 91 -2.45 -10.09 -18.21
CA PRO A 91 -1.98 -10.36 -19.57
C PRO A 91 -0.92 -9.36 -20.09
N GLU A 92 -0.91 -8.15 -19.55
CA GLU A 92 0.04 -7.09 -19.91
C GLU A 92 1.18 -6.91 -18.89
N GLY A 93 1.33 -7.80 -17.91
CA GLY A 93 2.34 -7.72 -16.85
C GLY A 93 1.78 -8.11 -15.49
N ALA A 94 1.60 -7.13 -14.62
CA ALA A 94 1.02 -7.29 -13.29
C ALA A 94 -0.10 -6.27 -13.06
N GLU A 95 -1.09 -6.63 -12.27
CA GLU A 95 -2.07 -5.69 -11.73
C GLU A 95 -1.86 -5.59 -10.22
N ILE A 96 -1.55 -4.39 -9.74
CA ILE A 96 -1.51 -4.12 -8.29
C ILE A 96 -2.86 -3.55 -7.86
N LEU A 97 -3.45 -4.12 -6.82
CA LEU A 97 -4.81 -3.83 -6.35
C LEU A 97 -4.77 -3.51 -4.85
N PHE A 98 -5.28 -2.33 -4.48
CA PHE A 98 -5.48 -1.91 -3.10
C PHE A 98 -6.99 -1.79 -2.79
N THR A 99 -7.42 -2.27 -1.62
CA THR A 99 -8.81 -2.10 -1.16
C THR A 99 -8.93 -1.01 -0.10
N VAL A 100 -9.51 0.13 -0.47
CA VAL A 100 -9.79 1.23 0.46
C VAL A 100 -11.16 0.99 1.10
N ARG A 101 -11.23 1.05 2.43
CA ARG A 101 -12.46 0.93 3.21
C ARG A 101 -12.86 2.29 3.76
N ARG A 102 -14.15 2.62 3.70
CA ARG A 102 -14.64 3.91 4.16
C ARG A 102 -14.50 4.11 5.68
N LEU A 103 -14.77 3.09 6.49
CA LEU A 103 -14.57 3.09 7.95
C LEU A 103 -15.19 4.32 8.66
N GLY A 104 -16.38 4.73 8.22
CA GLY A 104 -17.09 5.88 8.78
C GLY A 104 -16.62 7.26 8.29
N ALA A 105 -15.66 7.33 7.37
CA ALA A 105 -15.24 8.57 6.72
C ALA A 105 -16.39 9.26 5.96
N SER A 106 -16.28 10.58 5.76
CA SER A 106 -17.17 11.31 4.85
C SER A 106 -16.96 10.86 3.40
N ASP A 107 -17.92 11.09 2.51
CA ASP A 107 -17.74 10.77 1.08
C ASP A 107 -16.50 11.47 0.51
N THR A 108 -16.32 12.75 0.86
CA THR A 108 -15.20 13.58 0.42
C THR A 108 -13.86 13.05 0.91
N ASP A 109 -13.78 12.58 2.16
CA ASP A 109 -12.54 12.03 2.69
C ASP A 109 -12.25 10.65 2.08
N PHE A 110 -13.28 9.82 1.88
CA PHE A 110 -13.14 8.53 1.20
C PHE A 110 -12.68 8.67 -0.25
N ASP A 111 -13.21 9.66 -0.98
CA ASP A 111 -12.77 10.00 -2.34
C ASP A 111 -11.31 10.45 -2.36
N ARG A 112 -10.90 11.27 -1.37
CA ARG A 112 -9.51 11.73 -1.22
C ARG A 112 -8.55 10.58 -0.93
N ASP A 113 -8.95 9.65 -0.06
CA ASP A 113 -8.16 8.46 0.27
C ASP A 113 -7.97 7.58 -0.97
N CYS A 114 -9.04 7.34 -1.74
CA CYS A 114 -8.96 6.61 -3.00
C CYS A 114 -8.02 7.27 -4.01
N ALA A 115 -8.07 8.61 -4.14
CA ALA A 115 -7.19 9.36 -5.04
C ALA A 115 -5.72 9.30 -4.58
N THR A 116 -5.48 9.33 -3.27
CA THR A 116 -4.14 9.21 -2.70
C THR A 116 -3.55 7.83 -2.97
N VAL A 117 -4.32 6.77 -2.75
CA VAL A 117 -3.91 5.39 -3.09
C VAL A 117 -3.62 5.26 -4.58
N LEU A 118 -4.48 5.79 -5.45
CA LEU A 118 -4.23 5.75 -6.90
C LEU A 118 -2.91 6.44 -7.27
N ALA A 119 -2.62 7.60 -6.68
CA ALA A 119 -1.38 8.33 -6.94
C ALA A 119 -0.14 7.57 -6.47
N ASP A 120 -0.22 6.85 -5.36
CA ASP A 120 0.88 5.99 -4.88
C ASP A 120 1.10 4.78 -5.80
N LEU A 121 0.03 4.12 -6.28
CA LEU A 121 0.14 3.01 -7.23
C LEU A 121 0.69 3.45 -8.60
N GLU A 122 0.28 4.62 -9.12
CA GLU A 122 0.86 5.17 -10.35
C GLU A 122 2.32 5.58 -10.17
N ARG A 123 2.72 6.02 -8.97
CA ARG A 123 4.14 6.29 -8.68
C ARG A 123 4.96 5.00 -8.70
N LEU A 124 4.45 3.93 -8.08
CA LEU A 124 5.07 2.60 -8.14
C LEU A 124 5.22 2.13 -9.59
N ARG A 125 4.17 2.28 -10.41
CA ARG A 125 4.23 1.99 -11.84
C ARG A 125 5.34 2.79 -12.53
N GLY A 126 5.39 4.10 -12.33
CA GLY A 126 6.42 4.97 -12.91
C GLY A 126 7.83 4.51 -12.56
N LEU A 127 8.08 4.16 -11.28
CA LEU A 127 9.40 3.67 -10.84
C LEU A 127 9.83 2.38 -11.54
N LEU A 128 8.89 1.49 -11.88
CA LEU A 128 9.15 0.19 -12.51
C LEU A 128 9.18 0.23 -14.05
N VAL A 129 8.59 1.28 -14.64
CA VAL A 129 8.58 1.53 -16.09
C VAL A 129 9.76 2.39 -16.50
N ASP A 130 10.04 3.45 -15.74
CA ASP A 130 11.07 4.46 -16.06
C ASP A 130 12.43 4.11 -15.43
N GLY A 131 12.49 3.13 -14.53
CA GLY A 131 13.71 2.70 -13.82
C GLY A 131 13.78 1.19 -13.58
N HIS A 132 15.00 0.65 -13.76
CA HIS A 132 15.44 -0.74 -13.56
C HIS A 132 15.20 -1.70 -14.73
#